data_AF-A0A087N4N2-F1
#
_entry.id   AF-A0A087N4N2-F1
#
_cell.length_a   1.000
_cell.length_b   1.000
_cell.length_c   1.000
_cell.angle_alpha   90.00
_cell.angle_beta   90.00
_cell.angle_gamma   90.00
#
_symmetry.space_group_name_H-M   'P 1'
#
loop_
_entity.id
_entity.type
_entity.pdbx_description
1 polymer ?
#
loop_
_entity_poly.entity_id
_entity_poly.type
_entity_poly.pdbx_seq_one_letter_code
_entity_poly.pdbx_strand_id
1 'polypeptide(L)'
;MTAGDELRKRRIALGKTQQEVADEVFVTRQTISKWELGKSEPDFISAELLRKALQLPTPKKEAVWMKQPKNWLGLVVFGIMFLPFRMGWVQIKKYQQYSVVRFVIVPTVIVLYALYMYSLKVEVFYVVLAVTIIAYMGTSYYFQQREE
;
A
#
# COMPACT_ATOMS: atom_id res chain seq x y z
N MET A 1 32.41 -9.26 -4.90
CA MET A 1 32.93 -7.92 -4.54
C MET A 1 31.77 -7.20 -3.87
N THR A 2 31.96 -6.74 -2.64
CA THR A 2 30.90 -6.02 -1.90
C THR A 2 30.96 -4.53 -2.23
N ALA A 3 29.87 -3.79 -1.98
CA ALA A 3 29.84 -2.34 -2.16
C ALA A 3 30.91 -1.61 -1.32
N GLY A 4 31.23 -2.15 -0.14
CA GLY A 4 32.30 -1.62 0.73
C GLY A 4 33.71 -1.77 0.13
N ASP A 5 33.98 -2.91 -0.55
CA ASP A 5 35.27 -3.13 -1.22
C ASP A 5 35.49 -2.12 -2.35
N GLU A 6 34.44 -1.79 -3.11
CA GLU A 6 34.50 -0.82 -4.20
C GLU A 6 34.74 0.60 -3.68
N LEU A 7 34.09 0.97 -2.57
CA LEU A 7 34.32 2.23 -1.88
C LEU A 7 35.79 2.41 -1.49
N ARG A 8 36.36 1.38 -0.85
CA ARG A 8 37.76 1.37 -0.41
C ARG A 8 38.72 1.48 -1.60
N LYS A 9 38.47 0.71 -2.67
CA LYS A 9 39.30 0.77 -3.89
C LYS A 9 39.28 2.15 -4.53
N ARG A 10 38.10 2.76 -4.63
CA ARG A 10 37.97 4.09 -5.22
C ARG A 10 38.65 5.16 -4.39
N ARG A 11 38.52 5.10 -3.06
CA ARG A 11 39.23 5.99 -2.15
C ARG A 11 40.75 5.91 -2.33
N ILE A 12 41.31 4.69 -2.39
CA ILE A 12 42.74 4.47 -2.59
C ILE A 12 43.19 4.97 -3.96
N ALA A 13 42.39 4.74 -5.01
CA ALA A 13 42.68 5.24 -6.36
C ALA A 13 42.74 6.78 -6.44
N LEU A 14 41.99 7.48 -5.58
CA LEU A 14 42.01 8.94 -5.45
C LEU A 14 43.06 9.44 -4.45
N GLY A 15 43.84 8.56 -3.82
CA GLY A 15 44.86 8.93 -2.84
C GLY A 15 44.32 9.50 -1.52
N LYS A 16 43.02 9.36 -1.24
CA LYS A 16 42.39 9.93 -0.04
C LYS A 16 42.53 9.01 1.17
N THR A 17 42.72 9.59 2.35
CA THR A 17 42.63 8.92 3.64
C THR A 17 41.17 8.73 4.06
N GLN A 18 40.93 7.81 5.01
CA GLN A 18 39.58 7.66 5.58
C GLN A 18 39.11 8.91 6.33
N GLN A 19 40.04 9.71 6.87
CA GLN A 19 39.71 10.94 7.58
C GLN A 19 39.23 12.01 6.61
N GLU A 20 39.94 12.23 5.50
CA GLU A 20 39.55 13.22 4.49
C GLU A 20 38.17 12.93 3.89
N VAL A 21 37.87 11.66 3.60
CA VAL A 21 36.54 11.26 3.12
C VAL A 21 35.46 11.43 4.19
N ALA A 22 35.80 11.19 5.46
CA ALA A 22 34.89 11.40 6.57
C ALA A 22 34.53 12.88 6.74
N ASP A 23 35.52 13.75 6.62
CA ASP A 23 35.36 15.20 6.69
C ASP A 23 34.53 15.74 5.50
N GLU A 24 34.74 15.23 4.29
CA GLU A 24 33.95 15.59 3.09
C GLU A 24 32.47 15.15 3.16
N VAL A 25 32.19 14.05 3.88
CA VAL A 25 30.84 13.47 4.00
C VAL A 25 30.18 13.81 5.34
N PHE A 26 30.84 14.61 6.18
CA PHE A 26 30.35 15.02 7.51
C PHE A 26 30.04 13.85 8.44
N VAL A 27 30.88 12.82 8.41
CA VAL A 27 30.77 11.63 9.29
C VAL A 27 32.09 11.38 10.01
N THR A 28 32.11 10.42 10.93
CA THR A 28 33.36 10.03 11.59
C THR A 28 34.19 9.07 10.73
N ARG A 29 35.51 9.06 10.91
CA ARG A 29 36.39 8.05 10.29
C ARG A 29 35.95 6.62 10.58
N GLN A 30 35.42 6.35 11.78
CA GLN A 30 34.91 5.03 12.15
C GLN A 30 33.70 4.63 11.29
N THR A 31 32.84 5.58 10.93
CA THR A 31 31.71 5.38 10.03
C THR A 31 32.19 4.95 8.65
N ILE A 32 33.17 5.64 8.07
CA ILE A 32 33.80 5.26 6.79
C ILE A 32 34.37 3.84 6.85
N SER A 33 35.08 3.50 7.93
CA SER A 33 35.65 2.16 8.13
C SER A 33 34.57 1.08 8.18
N LYS A 34 33.45 1.31 8.87
CA LYS A 34 32.33 0.35 8.92
C LYS A 34 31.70 0.16 7.54
N TRP A 35 31.54 1.21 6.75
CA TRP A 35 31.03 1.13 5.37
C TRP A 35 31.99 0.36 4.45
N GLU A 36 33.29 0.63 4.51
CA GLU A 36 34.30 -0.11 3.74
C GLU A 36 34.36 -1.60 4.10
N LEU A 37 34.06 -1.95 5.36
CA LEU A 37 34.00 -3.33 5.85
C LEU A 37 32.62 -4.00 5.65
N GLY A 38 31.63 -3.29 5.09
CA GLY A 38 30.26 -3.79 4.94
C GLY A 38 29.52 -4.07 6.25
N LYS A 39 29.98 -3.49 7.37
CA LYS A 39 29.34 -3.64 8.69
C LYS A 39 28.12 -2.74 8.87
N SER A 40 28.00 -1.72 8.04
CA SER A 40 26.85 -0.82 7.97
C SER A 40 26.73 -0.26 6.55
N GLU A 41 25.59 0.32 6.22
CA GLU A 41 25.36 1.01 4.96
C GLU A 41 25.21 2.52 5.21
N PRO A 42 25.63 3.37 4.25
CA PRO A 42 25.39 4.81 4.33
C PRO A 42 23.91 5.10 4.15
N ASP A 43 23.41 6.13 4.85
CA ASP A 43 22.07 6.66 4.59
C ASP A 43 22.02 7.37 3.22
N PHE A 44 20.83 7.74 2.78
CA PHE A 44 20.64 8.32 1.44
C PHE A 44 21.49 9.58 1.22
N ILE A 45 21.61 10.43 2.24
CA ILE A 45 22.40 11.68 2.17
C ILE A 45 23.90 11.36 2.10
N SER A 46 24.41 10.52 3.00
CA SER A 46 25.83 10.15 3.01
C SER A 46 26.24 9.39 1.76
N ALA A 47 25.35 8.56 1.20
CA ALA A 47 25.59 7.84 -0.04
C ALA A 47 25.79 8.80 -1.23
N GLU A 48 24.97 9.86 -1.32
CA GLU A 48 25.11 10.88 -2.35
C GLU A 48 26.37 11.73 -2.16
N LEU A 49 26.73 12.06 -0.92
CA LEU A 49 27.96 12.76 -0.59
C LEU A 49 29.21 11.91 -0.90
N LEU A 50 29.23 10.63 -0.52
CA LEU A 50 30.29 9.68 -0.88
C LEU A 50 30.46 9.58 -2.39
N ARG A 51 29.34 9.55 -3.13
CA ARG A 51 29.36 9.49 -4.59
C ARG A 51 30.07 10.70 -5.19
N LYS A 52 29.81 11.90 -4.66
CA LYS A 52 30.50 13.13 -5.06
C LYS A 52 31.97 13.11 -4.64
N ALA A 53 32.26 12.77 -3.38
CA ALA A 53 33.61 12.75 -2.81
C ALA A 53 34.55 11.75 -3.53
N LEU A 54 34.00 10.60 -3.97
CA LEU A 54 34.74 9.50 -4.60
C LEU A 54 34.53 9.39 -6.11
N GLN A 55 33.80 10.32 -6.72
CA GLN A 55 33.50 10.34 -8.15
C GLN A 55 33.02 8.98 -8.64
N LEU A 56 32.09 8.39 -7.88
CA LEU A 56 31.51 7.08 -8.21
C LEU A 56 30.50 7.26 -9.35
N PRO A 57 30.43 6.31 -10.31
CA PRO A 57 29.40 6.34 -11.33
C PRO A 57 28.04 6.36 -10.65
N THR A 58 27.15 7.22 -11.14
CA THR A 58 25.80 7.29 -10.61
C THR A 58 25.17 5.92 -10.76
N PRO A 59 24.68 5.26 -9.69
CA PRO A 59 23.85 4.09 -9.90
C PRO A 59 22.73 4.53 -10.83
N LYS A 60 22.43 3.72 -11.86
CA LYS A 60 21.23 3.94 -12.67
C LYS A 60 20.13 4.23 -11.67
N LYS A 61 19.51 5.41 -11.77
CA LYS A 61 18.29 5.71 -11.04
C LYS A 61 17.27 4.68 -11.53
N GLU A 62 17.35 3.46 -11.03
CA GLU A 62 16.18 2.64 -10.83
C GLU A 62 15.38 3.49 -9.88
N ALA A 63 14.54 4.32 -10.47
CA ALA A 63 13.61 5.13 -9.74
C ALA A 63 13.02 4.16 -8.73
N VAL A 64 13.11 4.53 -7.46
CA VAL A 64 12.27 3.93 -6.44
C VAL A 64 10.86 4.32 -6.85
N TRP A 65 10.33 3.61 -7.83
CA TRP A 65 8.94 3.55 -8.12
C TRP A 65 8.40 2.92 -6.84
N MET A 66 7.90 3.76 -5.92
CA MET A 66 6.78 3.32 -5.10
C MET A 66 5.85 2.66 -6.12
N LYS A 67 5.75 1.34 -6.05
CA LYS A 67 4.90 0.58 -6.96
C LYS A 67 3.55 1.26 -6.89
N GLN A 68 3.22 2.03 -7.93
CA GLN A 68 1.91 2.63 -8.10
C GLN A 68 0.91 1.52 -7.80
N PRO A 69 -0.10 1.77 -6.94
CA PRO A 69 -1.00 0.70 -6.55
C PRO A 69 -1.57 0.11 -7.84
N LYS A 70 -1.17 -1.13 -8.11
CA LYS A 70 -1.40 -1.84 -9.38
C LYS A 70 -2.91 -1.99 -9.69
N ASN A 71 -3.76 -1.62 -8.73
CA ASN A 71 -5.20 -1.78 -8.72
C ASN A 71 -5.93 -0.43 -8.77
N TRP A 72 -5.36 0.62 -9.36
CA TRP A 72 -6.10 1.87 -9.62
C TRP A 72 -7.41 1.60 -10.38
N LEU A 73 -7.36 0.68 -11.34
CA LEU A 73 -8.52 0.20 -12.09
C LEU A 73 -9.53 -0.52 -11.18
N GLY A 74 -9.03 -1.31 -10.23
CA GLY A 74 -9.88 -1.97 -9.22
C GLY A 74 -10.61 -0.97 -8.33
N LEU A 75 -9.96 0.14 -7.96
CA LEU A 75 -10.56 1.21 -7.17
C LEU A 75 -11.69 1.93 -7.92
N VAL A 76 -11.48 2.20 -9.21
CA VAL A 76 -12.47 2.83 -10.09
C VAL A 76 -13.65 1.89 -10.36
N VAL A 77 -13.37 0.61 -10.65
CA VAL A 77 -14.40 -0.42 -10.84
C VAL A 77 -15.20 -0.64 -9.56
N PHE A 78 -14.56 -0.65 -8.40
CA PHE A 78 -15.23 -0.73 -7.10
C PHE A 78 -16.18 0.45 -6.88
N GLY A 79 -15.75 1.68 -7.20
CA GLY A 79 -16.59 2.87 -7.13
C GLY A 79 -17.81 2.81 -8.05
N ILE A 80 -17.63 2.36 -9.30
CA ILE A 80 -18.71 2.24 -10.29
C ILE A 80 -19.70 1.14 -9.90
N MET A 81 -19.22 0.01 -9.38
CA MET A 81 -20.05 -1.11 -8.92
C MET A 81 -20.93 -0.73 -7.72
N PHE A 82 -20.50 0.23 -6.90
CA PHE A 82 -21.24 0.69 -5.72
C PHE A 82 -22.43 1.61 -6.07
N LEU A 83 -22.44 2.23 -7.26
CA LEU A 83 -23.52 3.12 -7.72
C LEU A 83 -24.88 2.41 -7.89
N PRO A 84 -25.00 1.28 -8.62
CA PRO A 84 -26.26 0.56 -8.73
C PRO A 84 -26.72 -0.03 -7.40
N PHE A 85 -25.79 -0.44 -6.52
CA PHE A 85 -26.12 -0.91 -5.17
C PHE A 85 -26.73 0.21 -4.32
N ARG A 86 -26.12 1.40 -4.35
CA ARG A 86 -26.65 2.61 -3.69
C ARG A 86 -28.02 3.01 -4.26
N MET A 87 -28.19 3.00 -5.58
CA MET A 87 -29.48 3.31 -6.21
C MET A 87 -30.54 2.29 -5.82
N GLY A 88 -30.21 1.00 -5.80
CA GLY A 88 -31.11 -0.06 -5.34
C GLY A 88 -31.58 0.15 -3.91
N TRP A 89 -30.67 0.49 -2.99
CA TRP A 89 -31.01 0.76 -1.59
C TRP A 89 -31.90 1.98 -1.42
N VAL A 90 -31.62 3.08 -2.14
CA VAL A 90 -32.44 4.31 -2.10
C VAL A 90 -33.84 4.04 -2.67
N GLN A 91 -33.95 3.26 -3.75
CA GLN A 91 -35.24 2.84 -4.30
C GLN A 91 -36.00 1.99 -3.27
N ILE A 92 -35.37 0.98 -2.66
CA ILE A 92 -36.00 0.15 -1.63
C ILE A 92 -36.47 1.00 -0.45
N LYS A 93 -35.68 1.96 0.04
CA LYS A 93 -36.07 2.86 1.15
C LYS A 93 -37.27 3.74 0.76
N LYS A 94 -37.35 4.19 -0.50
CA LYS A 94 -38.50 4.96 -1.03
C LYS A 94 -39.78 4.13 -1.10
N TYR A 95 -39.66 2.84 -1.44
CA TYR A 95 -40.80 1.92 -1.53
C TYR A 95 -41.09 1.16 -0.22
N GLN A 96 -40.27 1.33 0.83
CA GLN A 96 -40.45 0.70 2.13
C GLN A 96 -41.73 1.15 2.86
N GLN A 97 -42.30 2.29 2.44
CA GLN A 97 -43.62 2.79 2.88
C GLN A 97 -44.77 1.84 2.50
N TYR A 98 -44.64 1.10 1.40
CA TYR A 98 -45.69 0.16 0.98
C TYR A 98 -45.61 -1.12 1.81
N SER A 99 -46.71 -1.50 2.48
CA SER A 99 -46.77 -2.69 3.34
C SER A 99 -46.30 -3.97 2.64
N VAL A 100 -46.58 -4.11 1.33
CA VAL A 100 -46.14 -5.28 0.54
C VAL A 100 -44.61 -5.34 0.43
N VAL A 101 -43.94 -4.21 0.23
CA VAL A 101 -42.48 -4.17 0.09
C VAL A 101 -41.83 -4.52 1.43
N ARG A 102 -42.35 -3.96 2.53
CA ARG A 102 -41.83 -4.18 3.88
C ARG A 102 -42.05 -5.60 4.39
N PHE A 103 -43.23 -6.18 4.17
CA PHE A 103 -43.62 -7.45 4.78
C PHE A 103 -43.53 -8.66 3.84
N VAL A 104 -43.47 -8.45 2.53
CA VAL A 104 -43.40 -9.56 1.55
C VAL A 104 -42.07 -9.54 0.81
N ILE A 105 -41.72 -8.44 0.16
CA ILE A 105 -40.55 -8.40 -0.73
C ILE A 105 -39.24 -8.50 0.07
N VAL A 106 -39.04 -7.66 1.09
CA VAL A 106 -37.80 -7.65 1.88
C VAL A 106 -37.53 -9.02 2.54
N PRO A 107 -38.49 -9.64 3.25
CA PRO A 107 -38.28 -10.97 3.83
C PRO A 107 -38.00 -12.04 2.77
N THR A 108 -38.67 -11.99 1.61
CA THR A 108 -38.42 -12.94 0.52
C THR A 108 -36.99 -12.83 -0.01
N VAL A 109 -36.49 -11.61 -0.20
CA VAL A 109 -35.09 -11.38 -0.63
C VAL A 109 -34.10 -11.90 0.43
N ILE A 110 -34.38 -11.70 1.71
CA ILE A 110 -33.55 -12.23 2.81
C ILE A 110 -33.51 -13.76 2.78
N VAL A 111 -34.66 -14.42 2.59
CA VAL A 111 -34.74 -15.89 2.51
C VAL A 111 -33.97 -16.41 1.29
N LEU A 112 -34.14 -15.80 0.12
CA LEU A 112 -33.39 -16.17 -1.09
C LEU A 112 -31.88 -15.99 -0.90
N TYR A 113 -31.46 -14.92 -0.24
CA TYR A 113 -30.07 -14.69 0.10
C TYR A 113 -29.53 -15.74 1.07
N ALA A 114 -30.30 -16.13 2.09
CA ALA A 114 -29.92 -17.19 3.01
C ALA A 114 -29.80 -18.56 2.32
N LEU A 115 -30.71 -18.88 1.39
CA LEU A 115 -30.64 -20.10 0.58
C LEU A 115 -29.42 -20.10 -0.34
N TYR A 116 -29.10 -18.96 -0.95
CA TYR A 116 -27.87 -18.79 -1.72
C TYR A 116 -26.63 -19.05 -0.84
N MET A 117 -26.57 -18.46 0.36
CA MET A 117 -25.48 -18.67 1.32
C MET A 117 -25.33 -20.14 1.74
N TYR A 118 -26.43 -20.87 1.90
CA TYR A 118 -26.42 -22.30 2.21
C TYR A 118 -25.89 -23.17 1.06
N SER A 119 -26.12 -22.76 -0.20
CA SER A 119 -25.69 -23.49 -1.40
C SER A 119 -24.17 -23.41 -1.65
N LEU A 120 -23.47 -22.46 -1.02
CA LEU A 120 -22.04 -22.22 -1.25
C LEU A 120 -21.14 -23.24 -0.54
N LYS A 121 -19.99 -23.53 -1.17
CA LYS A 121 -18.89 -24.22 -0.51
C LYS A 121 -18.39 -23.40 0.68
N VAL A 122 -17.99 -24.09 1.76
CA VAL A 122 -17.56 -23.49 3.03
C VAL A 122 -16.48 -22.41 2.87
N GLU A 123 -15.49 -22.64 2.00
CA GLU A 123 -14.43 -21.66 1.72
C GLU A 123 -14.98 -20.37 1.10
N VAL A 124 -15.91 -20.48 0.16
CA VAL A 124 -16.51 -19.33 -0.53
C VAL A 124 -17.51 -18.62 0.39
N PHE A 125 -18.20 -19.36 1.26
CA PHE A 125 -19.10 -18.82 2.28
C PHE A 125 -18.38 -17.80 3.19
N TYR A 126 -17.20 -18.15 3.72
CA TYR A 126 -16.44 -17.24 4.59
C TYR A 126 -16.01 -15.95 3.88
N VAL A 127 -15.63 -16.06 2.60
CA VAL A 127 -15.26 -14.89 1.78
C VAL A 127 -16.46 -13.97 1.58
N VAL A 128 -17.62 -14.53 1.19
CA VAL A 128 -18.85 -13.74 0.99
C VAL A 128 -19.30 -13.10 2.30
N LEU A 129 -19.25 -13.83 3.41
CA LEU A 129 -19.60 -13.31 4.74
C LEU A 129 -18.69 -12.14 5.14
N ALA A 130 -17.37 -12.27 4.99
CA ALA A 130 -16.43 -11.18 5.28
C ALA A 130 -16.71 -9.92 4.44
N VAL A 131 -16.98 -10.09 3.14
CA VAL A 131 -17.32 -8.96 2.25
C VAL A 131 -18.62 -8.29 2.67
N THR A 132 -19.65 -9.07 3.08
CA THR A 132 -20.94 -8.50 3.52
C THR A 132 -20.82 -7.70 4.82
N ILE A 133 -19.98 -8.15 5.76
CA ILE A 133 -19.71 -7.42 7.00
C ILE A 133 -18.99 -6.09 6.70
N ILE A 134 -17.96 -6.13 5.85
CA ILE A 134 -17.22 -4.92 5.44
C ILE A 134 -18.16 -3.94 4.73
N ALA A 135 -19.01 -4.42 3.82
CA ALA A 135 -20.00 -3.60 3.13
C ALA A 135 -21.00 -2.97 4.12
N TYR A 136 -21.50 -3.73 5.09
CA TYR A 136 -22.38 -3.21 6.15
C TYR A 136 -21.69 -2.11 6.95
N MET A 137 -20.48 -2.34 7.44
CA MET A 137 -19.70 -1.34 8.19
C MET A 137 -19.47 -0.06 7.36
N GLY A 138 -19.12 -0.19 6.08
CA GLY A 138 -18.94 0.95 5.17
C GLY A 138 -20.23 1.74 4.96
N THR A 139 -21.36 1.07 4.74
CA THR A 139 -22.66 1.74 4.59
C THR A 139 -23.13 2.40 5.89
N SER A 140 -22.96 1.73 7.03
CA SER A 140 -23.32 2.26 8.35
C SER A 140 -22.56 3.54 8.67
N TYR A 141 -21.24 3.54 8.43
CA TYR A 141 -20.40 4.73 8.61
C TYR A 141 -20.79 5.88 7.68
N TYR A 142 -21.08 5.57 6.41
CA TYR A 142 -21.52 6.56 5.43
C TYR A 142 -22.85 7.23 5.80
N PHE A 143 -23.83 6.46 6.29
CA PHE A 143 -25.12 7.00 6.69
C PHE A 143 -25.04 7.80 7.98
N GLN A 144 -24.21 7.39 8.95
CA GLN A 144 -23.98 8.14 10.17
C GLN A 144 -23.43 9.55 9.91
N GLN A 145 -22.49 9.70 8.95
CA GLN A 145 -21.99 11.02 8.55
C GLN A 145 -23.00 11.89 7.79
N ARG A 146 -24.14 11.34 7.35
CA ARG A 146 -25.15 12.09 6.59
C ARG A 146 -26.29 12.61 7.49
N GLU A 147 -26.36 12.13 8.73
CA GLU A 147 -27.36 12.54 9.73
C GLU A 147 -26.83 13.58 10.73
N GLU A 148 -25.52 13.86 10.72
CA GLU A 148 -24.86 15.03 11.36
C GLU A 148 -24.85 16.25 10.43
#